data_AF-A0A9E5VA15-F1
#
_entry.id   AF-A0A9E5VA15-F1
#
_cell.length_a   1.000
_cell.length_b   1.000
_cell.length_c   1.000
_cell.angle_alpha   90.00
_cell.angle_beta   90.00
_cell.angle_gamma   90.00
#
_symmetry.space_group_name_H-M   'P 1'
#
loop_
_entity.id
_entity.type
_entity.pdbx_description
1 polymer ?
#
loop_
_entity_poly.entity_id
_entity_poly.type
_entity_poly.pdbx_seq_one_letter_code
_entity_poly.pdbx_strand_id
1 'polypeptide(L)'
;MSTATFARLQEGSTGSGVTKLQQRLKTLKFYTGAVDGVFGANTKAAVIKFQQNNAVTADGIVGYLTESLIERDIWVSQRQPIQEGDRGKDVQILQQLLKDADELNKNHVWNVPGGTFGIGSVDGKFGSNTKAAVIKFQQAEKLKTDGVVGAVTWKMLSGIKAFDLDASGVVDNNVFGLA
;
A
#
# COMPACT_ATOMS: atom_id res chain seq x y z
N MET A 1 -2.35 -8.80 -26.89
CA MET A 1 -1.76 -7.79 -25.99
C MET A 1 -0.68 -8.48 -25.17
N SER A 2 0.38 -7.79 -24.77
CA SER A 2 1.51 -8.45 -24.08
C SER A 2 1.12 -8.82 -22.65
N THR A 3 1.03 -10.12 -22.37
CA THR A 3 1.18 -10.63 -21.01
C THR A 3 2.62 -10.39 -20.58
N ALA A 4 2.88 -9.26 -19.95
CA ALA A 4 4.17 -9.00 -19.34
C ALA A 4 4.36 -9.98 -18.19
N THR A 5 5.08 -11.08 -18.45
CA THR A 5 5.52 -11.99 -17.40
C THR A 5 6.39 -11.20 -16.43
N PHE A 6 5.88 -10.91 -15.24
CA PHE A 6 6.67 -10.25 -14.19
C PHE A 6 7.88 -11.12 -13.86
N ALA A 7 9.04 -10.72 -14.39
CA ALA A 7 10.25 -11.51 -14.33
C ALA A 7 10.80 -11.46 -12.91
N ARG A 8 10.77 -12.61 -12.22
CA ARG A 8 11.35 -12.79 -10.89
C ARG A 8 12.78 -12.26 -10.85
N LEU A 9 13.02 -11.16 -10.14
CA LEU A 9 14.35 -10.56 -10.02
C LEU A 9 15.06 -11.15 -8.80
N GLN A 10 16.31 -11.57 -8.99
CA GLN A 10 17.16 -12.14 -7.95
C GLN A 10 18.62 -11.81 -8.23
N GLU A 11 19.53 -12.24 -7.35
CA GLU A 11 20.97 -12.04 -7.54
C GLU A 11 21.44 -12.58 -8.90
N GLY A 12 22.19 -11.77 -9.64
CA GLY A 12 22.62 -12.04 -11.02
C GLY A 12 21.65 -11.54 -12.11
N SER A 13 20.41 -11.14 -11.78
CA SER A 13 19.54 -10.47 -12.74
C SER A 13 20.13 -9.12 -13.20
N THR A 14 19.87 -8.72 -14.45
CA THR A 14 20.30 -7.43 -15.00
C THR A 14 19.22 -6.77 -15.86
N GLY A 15 19.38 -5.47 -16.13
CA GLY A 15 18.56 -4.71 -17.08
C GLY A 15 17.49 -3.84 -16.44
N SER A 16 16.56 -3.34 -17.26
CA SER A 16 15.62 -2.27 -16.89
C SER A 16 14.68 -2.61 -15.73
N GLY A 17 14.33 -3.89 -15.53
CA GLY A 17 13.58 -4.33 -14.34
C GLY A 17 14.36 -4.10 -13.05
N VAL A 18 15.66 -4.41 -13.05
CA VAL A 18 16.56 -4.16 -11.91
C VAL A 18 16.78 -2.66 -11.70
N THR A 19 16.93 -1.89 -12.78
CA THR A 19 17.00 -0.42 -12.72
C THR A 19 15.77 0.18 -12.02
N LYS A 20 14.56 -0.26 -12.39
CA LYS A 20 13.31 0.15 -11.73
C LYS A 20 13.29 -0.25 -10.26
N LEU A 21 13.60 -1.51 -9.93
CA LEU A 21 13.68 -2.01 -8.57
C LEU A 21 14.61 -1.16 -7.69
N GLN A 22 15.83 -0.89 -8.17
CA GLN A 22 16.81 -0.06 -7.46
C GLN A 22 16.30 1.38 -7.24
N GLN A 23 15.65 1.99 -8.24
CA GLN A 23 15.02 3.31 -8.10
C GLN A 23 13.93 3.29 -7.02
N ARG A 24 13.03 2.29 -7.04
CA ARG A 24 11.95 2.16 -6.06
C ARG A 24 12.50 1.98 -4.64
N LEU A 25 13.42 1.03 -4.44
CA LEU A 25 14.06 0.81 -3.14
C LEU A 25 14.85 2.03 -2.64
N LYS A 26 15.39 2.86 -3.56
CA LYS A 26 16.09 4.11 -3.22
C LYS A 26 15.14 5.24 -2.83
N THR A 27 13.99 5.35 -3.48
CA THR A 27 12.89 6.22 -3.03
C THR A 27 12.44 5.84 -1.63
N LEU A 28 12.22 4.54 -1.38
CA LEU A 28 11.84 3.97 -0.08
C LEU A 28 12.97 3.89 0.96
N LYS A 29 14.19 4.40 0.65
CA LYS A 29 15.36 4.43 1.55
C LYS A 29 15.90 3.06 2.01
N PHE A 30 15.55 1.98 1.32
CA PHE A 30 16.14 0.65 1.51
C PHE A 30 17.46 0.48 0.75
N TYR A 31 17.62 1.19 -0.37
CA TYR A 31 18.82 1.11 -1.23
C TYR A 31 19.56 2.44 -1.33
N THR A 32 20.87 2.45 -1.07
CA THR A 32 21.72 3.65 -1.15
C THR A 32 22.66 3.65 -2.36
N GLY A 33 22.91 2.48 -2.97
CA GLY A 33 23.86 2.27 -4.07
C GLY A 33 23.51 2.96 -5.40
N ALA A 34 24.33 2.70 -6.41
CA ALA A 34 24.12 3.20 -7.77
C ALA A 34 22.94 2.49 -8.44
N VAL A 35 22.16 3.22 -9.24
CA VAL A 35 21.14 2.59 -10.09
C VAL A 35 21.82 2.16 -11.39
N ASP A 36 22.44 0.99 -11.37
CA ASP A 36 23.24 0.43 -12.46
C ASP A 36 22.50 -0.64 -13.28
N GLY A 37 21.33 -1.10 -12.82
CA GLY A 37 20.61 -2.20 -13.44
C GLY A 37 21.24 -3.57 -13.22
N VAL A 38 22.09 -3.74 -12.20
CA VAL A 38 22.73 -5.02 -11.82
C VAL A 38 22.28 -5.46 -10.44
N PHE A 39 21.71 -6.67 -10.34
CA PHE A 39 21.23 -7.22 -9.09
C PHE A 39 22.40 -7.93 -8.38
N GLY A 40 23.33 -7.15 -7.85
CA GLY A 40 24.40 -7.64 -6.97
C GLY A 40 23.99 -7.69 -5.50
N ALA A 41 24.94 -8.07 -4.65
CA ALA A 41 24.75 -8.22 -3.19
C ALA A 41 24.11 -7.00 -2.50
N ASN A 42 24.46 -5.77 -2.92
CA ASN A 42 23.85 -4.55 -2.38
C ASN A 42 22.34 -4.43 -2.70
N THR A 43 21.93 -4.85 -3.90
CA THR A 43 20.52 -4.87 -4.32
C THR A 43 19.78 -5.94 -3.53
N LYS A 44 20.38 -7.14 -3.36
CA LYS A 44 19.84 -8.23 -2.53
C LYS A 44 19.64 -7.83 -1.07
N ALA A 45 20.63 -7.19 -0.46
CA ALA A 45 20.54 -6.72 0.93
C ALA A 45 19.40 -5.70 1.12
N ALA A 46 19.18 -4.81 0.15
CA ALA A 46 18.06 -3.87 0.18
C ALA A 46 16.69 -4.56 0.02
N VAL A 47 16.58 -5.59 -0.83
CA VAL A 47 15.36 -6.42 -0.96
C VAL A 47 15.06 -7.17 0.34
N ILE A 48 16.06 -7.82 0.94
CA ILE A 48 15.94 -8.51 2.24
C ILE A 48 15.45 -7.54 3.32
N LYS A 49 16.07 -6.35 3.43
CA LYS A 49 15.68 -5.32 4.40
C LYS A 49 14.25 -4.81 4.16
N PHE A 50 13.83 -4.66 2.90
CA PHE A 50 12.47 -4.29 2.54
C PHE A 50 11.44 -5.37 2.91
N GLN A 51 11.75 -6.64 2.62
CA GLN A 51 10.92 -7.80 2.98
C GLN A 51 10.75 -7.92 4.49
N GLN A 52 11.84 -7.78 5.26
CA GLN A 52 11.83 -7.75 6.73
C GLN A 52 10.93 -6.62 7.27
N ASN A 53 11.07 -5.40 6.74
CA ASN A 53 10.24 -4.25 7.13
C ASN A 53 8.75 -4.44 6.80
N ASN A 54 8.42 -5.33 5.87
CA ASN A 54 7.05 -5.69 5.50
C ASN A 54 6.60 -7.04 6.07
N ALA A 55 7.38 -7.63 6.98
CA ALA A 55 7.08 -8.91 7.65
C ALA A 55 6.77 -10.09 6.71
N VAL A 56 7.37 -10.10 5.50
CA VAL A 56 7.30 -11.21 4.55
C VAL A 56 8.62 -11.98 4.49
N THR A 57 8.62 -13.17 3.87
CA THR A 57 9.81 -14.00 3.67
C THR A 57 10.96 -13.19 3.09
N ALA A 58 12.05 -13.07 3.84
CA ALA A 58 13.20 -12.24 3.51
C ALA A 58 14.28 -13.02 2.74
N ASP A 59 13.89 -13.61 1.60
CA ASP A 59 14.76 -14.45 0.76
C ASP A 59 15.67 -13.64 -0.19
N GLY A 60 15.46 -12.32 -0.30
CA GLY A 60 16.18 -11.45 -1.22
C GLY A 60 15.71 -11.54 -2.67
N ILE A 61 14.52 -12.10 -2.90
CA ILE A 61 13.96 -12.36 -4.23
C ILE A 61 12.70 -11.52 -4.45
N VAL A 62 12.66 -10.84 -5.59
CA VAL A 62 11.49 -10.06 -6.01
C VAL A 62 10.61 -10.93 -6.89
N GLY A 63 9.67 -11.62 -6.26
CA GLY A 63 8.46 -12.14 -6.91
C GLY A 63 7.28 -11.19 -6.71
N TYR A 64 6.11 -11.59 -7.23
CA TYR A 64 4.87 -10.81 -7.24
C TYR A 64 4.55 -10.13 -5.89
N LEU A 65 4.56 -10.88 -4.78
CA LEU A 65 4.28 -10.31 -3.45
C LEU A 65 5.27 -9.19 -3.07
N THR A 66 6.56 -9.40 -3.26
CA THR A 66 7.60 -8.39 -2.98
C THR A 66 7.39 -7.14 -3.85
N GLU A 67 7.06 -7.32 -5.13
CA GLU A 67 6.83 -6.23 -6.10
C GLU A 67 5.58 -5.40 -5.75
N SER A 68 4.44 -6.05 -5.49
CA SER A 68 3.20 -5.38 -5.10
C SER A 68 3.35 -4.59 -3.80
N LEU A 69 4.13 -5.11 -2.83
CA LEU A 69 4.45 -4.38 -1.60
C LEU A 69 5.33 -3.15 -1.87
N ILE A 70 6.29 -3.22 -2.82
CA ILE A 70 7.14 -2.08 -3.20
C ILE A 70 6.30 -0.97 -3.85
N GLU A 71 5.44 -1.31 -4.82
CA GLU A 71 4.60 -0.31 -5.50
C GLU A 71 3.55 0.29 -4.55
N ARG A 72 2.99 -0.49 -3.62
CA ARG A 72 2.13 0.02 -2.54
C ARG A 72 2.88 1.00 -1.63
N ASP A 73 4.05 0.62 -1.11
CA ASP A 73 4.82 1.50 -0.21
C ASP A 73 5.29 2.77 -0.95
N ILE A 74 5.53 2.69 -2.27
CA ILE A 74 5.81 3.85 -3.14
C ILE A 74 4.59 4.77 -3.26
N TRP A 75 3.41 4.22 -3.54
CA TRP A 75 2.14 4.95 -3.59
C TRP A 75 1.81 5.65 -2.26
N VAL A 76 2.13 5.01 -1.12
CA VAL A 76 2.01 5.62 0.21
C VAL A 76 3.05 6.75 0.40
N SER A 77 4.31 6.52 -0.01
CA SER A 77 5.42 7.49 0.20
C SER A 77 5.24 8.84 -0.50
N GLN A 78 4.39 8.91 -1.52
CA GLN A 78 4.11 10.13 -2.28
C GLN A 78 3.03 11.01 -1.65
N ARG A 79 2.26 10.48 -0.68
CA ARG A 79 1.13 11.19 -0.07
C ARG A 79 1.56 12.01 1.13
N GLN A 80 0.99 13.21 1.23
CA GLN A 80 1.06 14.00 2.44
C GLN A 80 0.03 13.46 3.46
N PRO A 81 0.28 13.62 4.78
CA PRO A 81 -0.74 13.40 5.78
C PRO A 81 -1.95 14.31 5.52
N ILE A 82 -3.17 13.77 5.60
CA ILE A 82 -4.40 14.57 5.49
C ILE A 82 -5.25 14.46 6.76
N GLN A 83 -5.97 15.52 7.08
CA GLN A 83 -6.77 15.68 8.30
C GLN A 83 -8.01 16.56 8.04
N GLU A 84 -8.84 16.73 9.07
CA GLU A 84 -10.02 17.58 9.02
C GLU A 84 -9.70 19.02 8.59
N GLY A 85 -10.45 19.52 7.61
CA GLY A 85 -10.21 20.79 6.93
C GLY A 85 -9.58 20.65 5.54
N ASP A 86 -8.85 19.57 5.27
CA ASP A 86 -8.21 19.31 3.97
C ASP A 86 -9.23 18.99 2.87
N ARG A 87 -8.81 19.19 1.61
CA ARG A 87 -9.65 18.97 0.43
C ARG A 87 -8.84 18.46 -0.75
N GLY A 88 -9.50 17.75 -1.67
CA GLY A 88 -8.94 17.36 -2.97
C GLY A 88 -8.89 15.84 -3.19
N LYS A 89 -8.06 15.42 -4.16
CA LYS A 89 -8.05 14.04 -4.67
C LYS A 89 -7.71 12.99 -3.60
N ASP A 90 -6.74 13.25 -2.73
CA ASP A 90 -6.41 12.30 -1.65
C ASP A 90 -7.55 12.17 -0.63
N VAL A 91 -8.33 13.24 -0.39
CA VAL A 91 -9.54 13.13 0.43
C VAL A 91 -10.63 12.30 -0.27
N GLN A 92 -10.79 12.45 -1.59
CA GLN A 92 -11.71 11.60 -2.37
C GLN A 92 -11.29 10.12 -2.33
N ILE A 93 -9.98 9.85 -2.45
CA ILE A 93 -9.42 8.49 -2.35
C ILE A 93 -9.67 7.93 -0.95
N LEU A 94 -9.40 8.69 0.12
CA LEU A 94 -9.70 8.29 1.49
C LEU A 94 -11.18 7.94 1.68
N GLN A 95 -12.07 8.84 1.25
CA GLN A 95 -13.53 8.64 1.35
C GLN A 95 -13.96 7.40 0.55
N GLN A 96 -13.42 7.17 -0.65
CA GLN A 96 -13.74 5.96 -1.42
C GLN A 96 -13.19 4.69 -0.74
N LEU A 97 -11.96 4.68 -0.23
CA LEU A 97 -11.39 3.53 0.49
C LEU A 97 -12.21 3.17 1.72
N LEU A 98 -12.64 4.15 2.52
CA LEU A 98 -13.51 3.93 3.68
C LEU A 98 -14.92 3.46 3.28
N LYS A 99 -15.40 3.81 2.08
CA LYS A 99 -16.66 3.30 1.52
C LYS A 99 -16.54 1.85 1.09
N ASP A 100 -15.46 1.49 0.41
CA ASP A 100 -15.17 0.12 -0.02
C ASP A 100 -15.00 -0.79 1.22
N ALA A 101 -14.41 -0.25 2.29
CA ALA A 101 -14.30 -0.89 3.60
C ALA A 101 -15.67 -1.21 4.24
N ASP A 102 -16.63 -0.27 4.14
CA ASP A 102 -18.01 -0.48 4.58
C ASP A 102 -18.72 -1.59 3.76
N GLU A 103 -18.31 -1.83 2.52
CA GLU A 103 -18.85 -2.92 1.68
C GLU A 103 -18.24 -4.29 2.06
N LEU A 104 -16.93 -4.35 2.34
CA LEU A 104 -16.29 -5.57 2.88
C LEU A 104 -16.84 -5.97 4.25
N ASN A 105 -17.17 -5.01 5.12
CA ASN A 105 -17.75 -5.29 6.43
C ASN A 105 -19.16 -5.89 6.32
N LYS A 106 -20.02 -5.37 5.43
CA LYS A 106 -21.36 -5.95 5.15
C LYS A 106 -21.27 -7.40 4.68
N ASN A 107 -20.25 -7.72 3.89
CA ASN A 107 -20.01 -9.07 3.38
C ASN A 107 -19.33 -9.99 4.42
N HIS A 108 -19.13 -9.53 5.66
CA HIS A 108 -18.46 -10.24 6.77
C HIS A 108 -17.00 -10.66 6.47
N VAL A 109 -16.39 -10.13 5.41
CA VAL A 109 -14.99 -10.41 5.03
C VAL A 109 -14.02 -9.73 5.99
N TRP A 110 -14.39 -8.56 6.51
CA TRP A 110 -13.61 -7.81 7.49
C TRP A 110 -14.55 -7.27 8.57
N ASN A 111 -14.67 -8.02 9.68
CA ASN A 111 -15.62 -7.73 10.76
C ASN A 111 -15.13 -6.58 11.66
N VAL A 112 -15.45 -5.34 11.26
CA VAL A 112 -15.03 -4.12 11.97
C VAL A 112 -15.94 -3.85 13.17
N PRO A 113 -15.41 -3.75 14.40
CA PRO A 113 -16.20 -3.32 15.55
C PRO A 113 -16.78 -1.91 15.33
N GLY A 114 -18.12 -1.79 15.40
CA GLY A 114 -18.84 -0.52 15.23
C GLY A 114 -19.65 -0.38 13.93
N GLY A 115 -19.69 -1.41 13.08
CA GLY A 115 -20.52 -1.40 11.87
C GLY A 115 -19.96 -0.47 10.78
N THR A 116 -20.81 0.39 10.20
CA THR A 116 -20.36 1.28 9.13
C THR A 116 -19.59 2.50 9.66
N PHE A 117 -18.57 2.93 8.91
CA PHE A 117 -17.76 4.11 9.20
C PHE A 117 -18.61 5.38 9.15
N GLY A 118 -19.52 5.49 8.18
CA GLY A 118 -20.50 6.58 8.11
C GLY A 118 -19.94 7.89 7.54
N ILE A 119 -19.07 7.79 6.53
CA ILE A 119 -18.38 8.94 5.90
C ILE A 119 -19.31 10.00 5.25
N GLY A 120 -20.53 9.61 4.85
CA GLY A 120 -21.39 10.43 3.99
C GLY A 120 -21.03 10.30 2.50
N SER A 121 -20.97 11.41 1.79
CA SER A 121 -20.66 11.48 0.35
C SER A 121 -19.16 11.54 0.06
N VAL A 122 -18.71 10.94 -1.05
CA VAL A 122 -17.36 11.13 -1.60
C VAL A 122 -17.31 12.49 -2.32
N ASP A 123 -17.08 13.56 -1.56
CA ASP A 123 -17.11 14.95 -2.04
C ASP A 123 -15.73 15.63 -2.09
N GLY A 124 -14.69 14.95 -1.58
CA GLY A 124 -13.34 15.48 -1.51
C GLY A 124 -13.11 16.54 -0.44
N LYS A 125 -13.95 16.61 0.60
CA LYS A 125 -13.77 17.50 1.76
C LYS A 125 -13.68 16.69 3.04
N PHE A 126 -12.58 16.87 3.77
CA PHE A 126 -12.34 16.13 5.01
C PHE A 126 -13.11 16.84 6.14
N GLY A 127 -14.39 16.52 6.24
CA GLY A 127 -15.27 17.01 7.31
C GLY A 127 -15.29 16.10 8.54
N SER A 128 -16.12 16.47 9.51
CA SER A 128 -16.31 15.74 10.77
C SER A 128 -16.70 14.27 10.58
N ASN A 129 -17.55 13.95 9.59
CA ASN A 129 -17.92 12.57 9.25
C ASN A 129 -16.72 11.76 8.75
N THR A 130 -15.88 12.35 7.89
CA THR A 130 -14.64 11.71 7.41
C THR A 130 -13.66 11.49 8.57
N LYS A 131 -13.55 12.44 9.51
CA LYS A 131 -12.73 12.29 10.73
C LYS A 131 -13.25 11.19 11.65
N ALA A 132 -14.55 11.14 11.91
CA ALA A 132 -15.15 10.08 12.73
C ALA A 132 -14.91 8.69 12.13
N ALA A 133 -15.03 8.57 10.80
CA ALA A 133 -14.70 7.36 10.06
C ALA A 133 -13.21 6.96 10.17
N VAL A 134 -12.28 7.91 10.02
CA VAL A 134 -10.84 7.67 10.20
C VAL A 134 -10.52 7.22 11.62
N ILE A 135 -11.13 7.84 12.64
CA ILE A 135 -10.92 7.44 14.04
C ILE A 135 -11.43 6.02 14.29
N LYS A 136 -12.63 5.67 13.80
CA LYS A 136 -13.16 4.30 13.87
C LYS A 136 -12.23 3.29 13.18
N PHE A 137 -11.74 3.62 11.98
CA PHE A 137 -10.79 2.78 11.24
C PHE A 137 -9.48 2.57 12.04
N GLN A 138 -8.90 3.66 12.56
CA GLN A 138 -7.72 3.61 13.41
C GLN A 138 -7.96 2.79 14.70
N GLN A 139 -9.14 2.87 15.30
CA GLN A 139 -9.51 2.06 16.49
C GLN A 139 -9.56 0.57 16.16
N ALA A 140 -10.22 0.19 15.06
CA ALA A 140 -10.35 -1.21 14.64
C ALA A 140 -9.00 -1.84 14.28
N GLU A 141 -8.18 -1.12 13.51
CA GLU A 141 -6.81 -1.53 13.12
C GLU A 141 -5.77 -1.29 14.22
N LYS A 142 -6.18 -0.91 15.44
CA LYS A 142 -5.32 -0.68 16.62
C LYS A 142 -4.16 0.30 16.35
N LEU A 143 -4.38 1.25 15.45
CA LEU A 143 -3.46 2.31 15.10
C LEU A 143 -3.50 3.44 16.15
N LYS A 144 -2.60 4.41 16.01
CA LYS A 144 -2.74 5.70 16.69
C LYS A 144 -4.06 6.35 16.25
N THR A 145 -4.91 6.70 17.22
CA THR A 145 -6.28 7.18 17.02
C THR A 145 -6.37 8.70 17.14
N ASP A 146 -5.82 9.40 16.15
CA ASP A 146 -5.74 10.86 16.11
C ASP A 146 -6.61 11.53 15.03
N GLY A 147 -7.26 10.75 14.17
CA GLY A 147 -8.06 11.26 13.05
C GLY A 147 -7.22 11.80 11.88
N VAL A 148 -5.90 11.59 11.89
CA VAL A 148 -4.97 12.01 10.83
C VAL A 148 -4.58 10.82 9.98
N VAL A 149 -4.76 10.92 8.67
CA VAL A 149 -4.37 9.89 7.71
C VAL A 149 -2.93 10.12 7.29
N GLY A 150 -2.00 9.73 8.17
CA GLY A 150 -0.57 9.66 7.87
C GLY A 150 -0.18 8.36 7.15
N ALA A 151 1.12 8.18 6.88
CA ALA A 151 1.64 7.06 6.09
C ALA A 151 1.22 5.66 6.61
N VAL A 152 1.12 5.47 7.94
CA VAL A 152 0.67 4.20 8.53
C VAL A 152 -0.81 3.95 8.23
N THR A 153 -1.67 4.95 8.44
CA THR A 153 -3.11 4.86 8.12
C THR A 153 -3.32 4.64 6.62
N TRP A 154 -2.58 5.35 5.76
CA TRP A 154 -2.58 5.13 4.30
C TRP A 154 -2.15 3.72 3.91
N LYS A 155 -1.14 3.15 4.58
CA LYS A 155 -0.67 1.78 4.33
C LYS A 155 -1.76 0.76 4.63
N MET A 156 -2.45 0.88 5.76
CA MET A 156 -3.57 0.00 6.11
C MET A 156 -4.76 0.19 5.16
N LEU A 157 -5.18 1.43 4.88
CA LEU A 157 -6.25 1.75 3.95
C LEU A 157 -5.97 1.26 2.52
N SER A 158 -4.71 1.33 2.05
CA SER A 158 -4.34 0.79 0.73
C SER A 158 -4.54 -0.73 0.63
N GLY A 159 -4.58 -1.43 1.77
CA GLY A 159 -4.90 -2.84 1.84
C GLY A 159 -6.32 -3.20 1.43
N ILE A 160 -7.25 -2.29 1.70
CA ILE A 160 -8.67 -2.39 1.32
C ILE A 160 -8.81 -2.39 -0.22
N LYS A 161 -7.85 -1.75 -0.91
CA LYS A 161 -7.67 -1.79 -2.38
C LYS A 161 -6.39 -2.55 -2.81
N ALA A 162 -6.11 -3.70 -2.20
CA ALA A 162 -5.24 -4.71 -2.82
C ALA A 162 -5.79 -5.29 -4.15
N PHE A 163 -6.84 -4.68 -4.70
CA PHE A 163 -7.64 -5.12 -5.85
C PHE A 163 -7.50 -4.26 -7.11
N ASP A 164 -6.90 -3.06 -7.05
CA ASP A 164 -7.03 -2.09 -8.17
C ASP A 164 -5.89 -1.04 -8.22
N LEU A 165 -4.63 -1.48 -8.27
CA LEU A 165 -3.45 -0.61 -8.43
C LEU A 165 -2.79 -0.66 -9.83
N ASP A 166 -3.38 -1.39 -10.78
CA ASP A 166 -3.10 -1.19 -12.20
C ASP A 166 -4.39 -1.03 -13.02
N ALA A 167 -4.31 -0.31 -14.13
CA ALA A 167 -5.44 -0.08 -15.03
C ALA A 167 -5.65 -1.25 -16.03
N SER A 168 -5.36 -2.48 -15.60
CA SER A 168 -5.41 -3.70 -16.43
C SER A 168 -6.09 -4.92 -15.78
N GLY A 169 -6.38 -4.91 -14.47
CA GLY A 169 -7.44 -5.73 -13.85
C GLY A 169 -7.20 -7.25 -13.81
N VAL A 170 -6.00 -7.70 -13.41
CA VAL A 170 -5.57 -9.12 -13.38
C VAL A 170 -4.49 -9.33 -12.28
N VAL A 171 -4.64 -10.06 -11.17
CA VAL A 171 -5.78 -10.74 -10.47
C VAL A 171 -5.45 -10.77 -8.94
N ASP A 172 -6.35 -11.31 -8.11
CA ASP A 172 -6.20 -11.73 -6.71
C ASP A 172 -4.78 -11.93 -6.15
N ASN A 173 -4.55 -11.42 -4.93
CA ASN A 173 -3.92 -12.20 -3.85
C ASN A 173 -4.22 -11.58 -2.48
N ASN A 174 -4.64 -12.40 -1.53
CA ASN A 174 -5.06 -12.01 -0.19
C ASN A 174 -3.88 -11.50 0.68
N VAL A 175 -3.57 -10.20 0.61
CA VAL A 175 -2.38 -9.59 1.26
C VAL A 175 -2.42 -9.62 2.79
N PHE A 176 -3.59 -9.80 3.42
CA PHE A 176 -3.76 -9.64 4.87
C PHE A 176 -3.81 -10.93 5.68
N GLY A 177 -3.95 -12.10 5.03
CA GLY A 177 -3.88 -13.39 5.73
C GLY A 177 -4.86 -13.51 6.90
N LEU A 178 -6.02 -12.85 6.82
CA LEU A 178 -7.11 -13.07 7.76
C LEU A 178 -7.72 -14.44 7.45
N ALA A 179 -7.69 -15.32 8.45
CA ALA A 179 -8.21 -16.67 8.41
C ALA A 179 -9.72 -16.73 8.69
#